data_AF-A0A961IYU3-F1
#
_entry.id   AF-A0A961IYU3-F1
#
_cell.length_a   1.000
_cell.length_b   1.000
_cell.length_c   1.000
_cell.angle_alpha   90.00
_cell.angle_beta   90.00
_cell.angle_gamma   90.00
#
_symmetry.space_group_name_H-M   'P 1'
#
loop_
_entity.id
_entity.type
_entity.pdbx_description
1 polymer ?
#
loop_
_entity_poly.entity_id
_entity_poly.type
_entity_poly.pdbx_seq_one_letter_code
_entity_poly.pdbx_strand_id
1 'polypeptide(L)'
;KREDVMANTDYVGAGYGLPTESGIEAIRMFAELEGILIDPCYSAKGAAGLIDLARKGAFKGERVVFLHTGGNAALGGYDFAFDNADRWVTF
;
A
#
# COMPACT_ATOMS: atom_id res chain seq x y z
N LYS A 1 8.62 -26.75 -5.22
CA LYS A 1 9.89 -26.80 -4.45
C LYS A 1 10.15 -25.41 -3.85
N ARG A 2 11.16 -25.21 -3.00
CA ARG A 2 11.34 -23.92 -2.28
C ARG A 2 11.59 -22.77 -3.26
N GLU A 3 12.27 -23.06 -4.36
CA GLU A 3 12.55 -22.17 -5.47
C GLU A 3 11.29 -21.65 -6.20
N ASP A 4 10.13 -22.29 -6.04
CA ASP A 4 8.87 -21.83 -6.65
C ASP A 4 8.17 -20.74 -5.82
N VAL A 5 8.68 -20.43 -4.63
CA VAL A 5 8.10 -19.43 -3.72
C VAL A 5 8.94 -18.17 -3.74
N MET A 6 8.38 -17.08 -4.26
CA MET A 6 9.02 -15.76 -4.27
C MET A 6 8.50 -14.89 -3.12
N ALA A 7 9.41 -14.39 -2.29
CA ALA A 7 9.09 -13.45 -1.21
C ALA A 7 9.96 -12.19 -1.38
N ASN A 8 9.36 -11.10 -1.84
CA ASN A 8 10.02 -9.81 -1.95
C ASN A 8 9.83 -9.02 -0.65
N THR A 9 10.93 -8.67 0.03
CA THR A 9 10.93 -7.93 1.30
C THR A 9 11.30 -6.45 1.15
N ASP A 10 11.50 -5.94 -0.06
CA ASP A 10 12.00 -4.58 -0.28
C ASP A 10 11.02 -3.49 0.17
N TYR A 11 9.74 -3.83 0.35
CA TYR A 11 8.65 -2.89 0.69
C TYR A 11 8.17 -2.98 2.15
N VAL A 12 8.83 -3.77 2.99
CA VAL A 12 8.42 -3.94 4.41
C VAL A 12 8.70 -2.70 5.26
N GLY A 13 9.64 -1.85 4.84
CA GLY A 13 10.07 -0.66 5.56
C GLY A 13 10.83 -0.98 6.84
N ALA A 14 10.72 -0.10 7.83
CA ALA A 14 11.44 -0.20 9.10
C ALA A 14 10.96 -1.34 10.02
N GLY A 15 9.78 -1.92 9.75
CA GLY A 15 9.25 -3.03 10.54
C GLY A 15 7.74 -3.22 10.45
N TYR A 16 7.25 -4.19 11.21
CA TYR A 16 5.83 -4.51 11.32
C TYR A 16 5.04 -3.36 11.96
N GLY A 17 3.86 -3.04 11.41
CA GLY A 17 3.02 -1.95 11.91
C GLY A 17 3.58 -0.53 11.69
N LEU A 18 4.78 -0.38 11.13
CA LEU A 18 5.34 0.92 10.80
C LEU A 18 4.98 1.29 9.35
N PRO A 19 4.26 2.40 9.12
CA PRO A 19 3.95 2.90 7.79
C PRO A 19 5.21 3.22 6.98
N THR A 20 5.05 3.30 5.66
CA THR A 20 6.12 3.72 4.73
C THR A 20 5.58 4.78 3.80
N GLU A 21 6.43 5.71 3.35
CA GLU A 21 6.03 6.75 2.40
C GLU A 21 5.41 6.16 1.12
N SER A 22 6.01 5.12 0.56
CA SER A 22 5.47 4.40 -0.60
C SER A 22 4.13 3.71 -0.31
N GLY A 23 3.93 3.25 0.94
CA GLY A 23 2.65 2.71 1.39
C GLY A 23 1.58 3.81 1.48
N ILE A 24 1.92 5.00 2.00
CA ILE A 24 0.99 6.14 2.04
C ILE A 24 0.64 6.62 0.62
N GLU A 25 1.61 6.66 -0.29
CA GLU A 25 1.36 6.90 -1.72
C GLU A 25 0.37 5.87 -2.29
N ALA A 26 0.58 4.58 -2.01
CA ALA A 26 -0.30 3.51 -2.47
C ALA A 26 -1.73 3.65 -1.93
N ILE A 27 -1.89 4.01 -0.65
CA ILE A 27 -3.21 4.29 -0.05
C ILE A 27 -3.90 5.42 -0.80
N ARG A 28 -3.19 6.53 -1.07
CA ARG A 28 -3.73 7.66 -1.82
C ARG A 28 -4.15 7.25 -3.22
N MET A 29 -3.30 6.54 -3.95
CA MET A 29 -3.62 6.08 -5.31
C MET A 29 -4.85 5.16 -5.35
N PHE A 30 -4.94 4.17 -4.45
CA PHE A 30 -6.08 3.25 -4.41
C PHE A 30 -7.38 3.97 -4.03
N ALA A 31 -7.31 4.91 -3.09
CA ALA A 31 -8.47 5.68 -2.66
C ALA A 31 -8.94 6.67 -3.75
N GLU A 32 -8.01 7.40 -4.38
CA GLU A 32 -8.32 8.48 -5.32
C GLU A 32 -8.68 7.97 -6.72
N LEU A 33 -8.05 6.88 -7.19
CA LEU A 33 -8.28 6.36 -8.54
C LEU A 33 -9.41 5.33 -8.59
N GLU A 34 -9.55 4.50 -7.54
CA GLU A 34 -10.44 3.33 -7.56
C GLU A 34 -11.46 3.31 -6.42
N GLY A 35 -11.39 4.24 -5.47
CA GLY A 35 -12.27 4.25 -4.29
C GLY A 35 -12.04 3.07 -3.34
N ILE A 36 -10.87 2.43 -3.39
CA ILE A 36 -10.53 1.26 -2.56
C ILE A 36 -9.69 1.70 -1.37
N LEU A 37 -10.10 1.29 -0.17
CA LEU A 37 -9.36 1.57 1.06
C LEU A 37 -8.44 0.40 1.43
N ILE A 38 -7.15 0.68 1.56
CA ILE A 38 -6.13 -0.30 1.98
C ILE A 38 -5.42 0.19 3.25
N ASP A 39 -4.90 -0.73 4.07
CA ASP A 39 -4.34 -0.41 5.39
C ASP A 39 -2.83 -0.12 5.38
N PRO A 40 -2.30 0.71 6.30
CA PRO A 40 -0.88 1.07 6.33
C PRO A 40 0.09 -0.06 6.70
N CYS A 41 -0.39 -1.17 7.28
CA CYS A 41 0.47 -2.25 7.79
C CYS A 41 0.71 -3.33 6.72
N TYR A 42 -0.33 -3.76 6.01
CA TYR A 42 -0.30 -4.89 5.09
C TYR A 42 -0.57 -4.48 3.64
N SER A 43 -1.82 -4.16 3.31
CA SER A 43 -2.27 -3.99 1.93
C SER A 43 -1.54 -2.84 1.24
N ALA A 44 -1.25 -1.74 1.95
CA ALA A 44 -0.46 -0.63 1.42
C ALA A 44 0.96 -1.02 1.03
N LYS A 45 1.63 -1.88 1.81
CA LYS A 45 3.01 -2.32 1.50
C LYS A 45 3.03 -3.26 0.29
N GLY A 46 2.06 -4.16 0.20
CA GLY A 46 1.88 -5.00 -0.99
C GLY A 46 1.56 -4.18 -2.24
N ALA A 47 0.67 -3.18 -2.12
CA ALA A 47 0.31 -2.29 -3.21
C ALA A 47 1.48 -1.39 -3.64
N ALA A 48 2.27 -0.88 -2.70
CA ALA A 48 3.50 -0.15 -2.98
C ALA A 48 4.47 -0.98 -3.83
N GLY A 49 4.64 -2.27 -3.48
CA GLY A 49 5.44 -3.19 -4.27
C GLY A 49 4.90 -3.43 -5.67
N LEU A 50 3.58 -3.64 -5.80
CA LEU A 50 2.91 -3.76 -7.10
C LEU A 50 3.16 -2.53 -7.98
N ILE A 51 2.96 -1.33 -7.42
CA ILE A 51 3.10 -0.05 -8.14
C ILE A 51 4.54 0.15 -8.61
N ASP A 52 5.52 -0.05 -7.72
CA ASP A 52 6.94 0.12 -8.06
C ASP A 52 7.41 -0.91 -9.11
N LEU A 53 7.05 -2.19 -8.96
CA LEU A 53 7.37 -3.22 -9.93
C LEU A 53 6.69 -2.97 -11.29
N ALA A 54 5.45 -2.49 -11.30
CA ALA A 54 4.77 -2.07 -12.53
C ALA A 54 5.50 -0.89 -13.20
N ARG A 55 5.90 0.14 -12.43
CA ARG A 55 6.70 1.28 -12.92
C ARG A 55 8.04 0.83 -13.51
N LYS A 56 8.67 -0.21 -12.94
CA LYS A 56 9.89 -0.85 -13.44
C LYS A 56 9.67 -1.76 -14.64
N GLY A 57 8.42 -1.96 -15.08
CA GLY A 57 8.08 -2.81 -16.22
C GLY A 57 8.12 -4.31 -15.93
N ALA A 58 8.13 -4.73 -14.66
CA ALA A 58 8.26 -6.12 -14.26
C ALA A 58 7.11 -7.02 -14.75
N PHE A 59 5.95 -6.43 -15.08
CA PHE A 59 4.74 -7.14 -15.49
C PHE A 59 4.31 -6.79 -16.93
N LYS A 60 5.24 -6.33 -17.77
CA LYS A 60 4.90 -5.84 -19.12
C LYS A 60 4.30 -6.96 -19.97
N GLY A 61 3.05 -6.76 -20.41
CA GLY A 61 2.31 -7.74 -21.23
C GLY A 61 1.60 -8.82 -20.40
N GLU A 62 1.63 -8.73 -19.08
CA GLU A 62 0.97 -9.66 -18.17
C GLU A 62 -0.32 -9.06 -17.59
N ARG A 63 -1.23 -9.94 -17.17
CA ARG A 63 -2.39 -9.56 -16.36
C ARG A 63 -2.11 -9.90 -14.91
N VAL A 64 -2.02 -8.87 -14.08
CA VAL A 64 -1.71 -9.01 -12.65
C VAL A 64 -2.99 -8.92 -11.83
N VAL A 65 -3.11 -9.81 -10.84
CA VAL A 65 -4.17 -9.76 -9.83
C VAL A 65 -3.56 -9.33 -8.51
N PHE A 66 -4.02 -8.21 -7.97
CA PHE A 66 -3.70 -7.80 -6.62
C PHE A 66 -4.71 -8.40 -5.63
N LEU A 67 -4.23 -9.21 -4.68
CA LEU A 67 -5.08 -9.75 -3.63
C LEU A 67 -5.19 -8.74 -2.50
N HIS A 68 -6.26 -7.94 -2.50
CA HIS A 68 -6.58 -7.05 -1.40
C HIS A 68 -7.10 -7.87 -0.20
N THR A 69 -6.27 -8.00 0.85
CA THR A 69 -6.55 -8.84 2.03
C THR A 69 -7.34 -8.13 3.14
N GLY A 70 -7.80 -6.90 2.91
CA GLY A 70 -8.53 -6.09 3.89
C GLY A 70 -7.60 -5.21 4.74
N GLY A 71 -7.88 -5.13 6.04
CA GLY A 71 -7.12 -4.33 7.01
C GLY A 71 -7.62 -2.89 7.20
N ASN A 72 -8.52 -2.41 6.33
CA ASN A 72 -9.05 -1.04 6.33
C ASN A 72 -9.61 -0.56 7.68
N ALA A 73 -10.14 -1.45 8.52
CA ALA A 73 -10.57 -1.14 9.89
C ALA A 73 -9.46 -0.52 10.76
N ALA A 74 -8.18 -0.78 10.44
CA ALA A 74 -7.04 -0.20 11.14
C ALA A 74 -6.79 1.27 10.80
N LEU A 75 -7.32 1.81 9.70
CA LEU A 75 -7.01 3.17 9.22
C LEU A 75 -7.20 4.24 10.30
N GLY A 76 -8.27 4.14 11.09
CA GLY A 76 -8.54 5.08 12.18
C GLY A 76 -7.50 5.08 13.31
N GLY A 77 -6.72 4.01 13.45
CA GLY A 77 -5.63 3.91 14.43
C GLY A 77 -4.27 4.39 13.91
N TYR A 78 -4.20 4.85 12.65
CA TYR A 78 -2.98 5.32 11.99
C TYR A 78 -3.08 6.79 11.58
N ASP A 79 -3.86 7.60 12.31
CA ASP A 79 -4.02 9.02 12.02
C ASP A 79 -2.68 9.77 11.92
N PHE A 80 -1.71 9.42 12.77
CA PHE A 80 -0.35 9.94 12.79
C PHE A 80 0.44 9.71 11.49
N ALA A 81 0.00 8.75 10.66
CA ALA A 81 0.64 8.43 9.39
C ALA A 81 0.15 9.32 8.23
N PHE A 82 -0.88 10.14 8.47
CA PHE A 82 -1.48 11.01 7.46
C PHE A 82 -1.33 12.46 7.87
N ASP A 83 -0.81 13.28 6.95
CA ASP A 83 -0.85 14.73 7.11
C ASP A 83 -2.27 15.25 6.88
N ASN A 84 -2.98 15.45 7.99
CA ASN A 84 -4.33 16.01 8.02
C ASN A 84 -4.34 17.49 8.43
N ALA A 85 -3.17 18.12 8.60
CA ALA A 85 -3.07 19.48 9.15
C ALA A 85 -3.86 20.51 8.32
N ASP A 86 -3.91 20.33 7.00
CA ASP A 86 -4.58 21.24 6.07
C ASP A 86 -6.02 20.81 5.71
N ARG A 87 -6.53 19.73 6.31
CA ARG A 87 -7.82 19.11 5.92
C ARG A 87 -8.98 19.39 6.88
N TRP A 88 -8.79 20.30 7.84
CA TRP A 88 -9.89 20.81 8.64
C TRP A 88 -10.84 21.63 7.76
N VAL A 89 -12.04 21.09 7.52
CA VAL A 89 -13.18 21.89 7.08
C VAL A 89 -13.59 22.78 8.25
N THR A 90 -13.14 24.03 8.26
CA THR A 90 -13.80 25.10 9.01
C THR A 90 -15.20 25.29 8.42
N PHE A 91 -16.22 24.89 9.19
CA PHE A 91 -17.61 25.25 8.94
C PHE A 91 -17.88 26.70 9.36
#